data_AF-A0A5N0HVR7-F1
#
_entry.id   AF-A0A5N0HVR7-F1
#
_cell.length_a   1.000
_cell.length_b   1.000
_cell.length_c   1.000
_cell.angle_alpha   90.00
_cell.angle_beta   90.00
_cell.angle_gamma   90.00
#
_symmetry.space_group_name_H-M   'P 1'
#
loop_
_entity.id
_entity.type
_entity.pdbx_description
1 polymer ?
#
loop_
_entity_poly.entity_id
_entity_poly.type
_entity_poly.pdbx_seq_one_letter_code
_entity_poly.pdbx_strand_id
1 'polypeptide(L)'
;MLTVSSLKVDPAGLRVEAAQSAGRAAALSAVTPPLDPAVSTWQSAAGRSNRYRAATAQALTAGSTRQRCITEGLTHTAEGFESNEAVSAAQLRAVGESETL
;
A
#
# COMPACT_ATOMS: atom_id res chain seq x y z
N MET A 1 8.52 11.99 -32.61
CA MET A 1 7.98 10.62 -32.46
C MET A 1 8.38 10.13 -31.08
N LEU A 2 7.51 10.26 -30.09
CA LEU A 2 7.78 9.75 -28.74
C LEU A 2 7.40 8.27 -28.74
N THR A 3 8.39 7.39 -28.63
CA THR A 3 8.18 5.97 -28.37
C THR A 3 7.58 5.84 -26.97
N VAL A 4 6.25 5.80 -26.89
CA VAL A 4 5.55 5.31 -25.71
C VAL A 4 5.81 3.81 -25.67
N SER A 5 6.88 3.40 -24.98
CA SER A 5 7.04 2.03 -24.55
C SER A 5 5.81 1.67 -23.73
N SER A 6 4.93 0.82 -24.28
CA SER A 6 3.69 0.43 -23.62
C SER A 6 4.01 -0.32 -22.33
N LEU A 7 3.97 0.40 -21.22
CA LEU A 7 4.05 -0.22 -19.90
C LEU A 7 2.76 -1.05 -19.75
N LYS A 8 2.86 -2.35 -19.98
CA LYS A 8 1.75 -3.28 -19.74
C LYS A 8 1.58 -3.43 -18.24
N VAL A 9 0.74 -2.58 -17.66
CA VAL A 9 0.32 -2.66 -16.27
C VAL A 9 -1.10 -3.19 -16.23
N ASP A 10 -1.34 -4.16 -15.35
CA ASP A 10 -2.67 -4.70 -15.06
C ASP A 10 -3.23 -4.02 -13.80
N PRO A 11 -4.19 -3.09 -13.92
CA PRO A 11 -4.78 -2.42 -12.77
C PRO A 11 -5.50 -3.37 -11.81
N ALA A 12 -6.08 -4.46 -12.33
CA ALA A 12 -6.74 -5.46 -11.49
C ALA A 12 -5.71 -6.21 -10.62
N GLY A 13 -4.59 -6.62 -11.21
CA GLY A 13 -3.45 -7.19 -10.49
C GLY A 13 -2.91 -6.23 -9.40
N LEU A 14 -2.77 -4.94 -9.70
CA LEU A 14 -2.35 -3.94 -8.72
C LEU A 14 -3.34 -3.82 -7.55
N ARG A 15 -4.65 -3.86 -7.80
CA ARG A 15 -5.67 -3.84 -6.74
C ARG A 15 -5.65 -5.07 -5.85
N VAL A 16 -5.42 -6.25 -6.44
CA VAL A 16 -5.24 -7.49 -5.68
C VAL A 16 -4.03 -7.39 -4.75
N GLU A 17 -2.90 -6.89 -5.24
CA GLU A 17 -1.71 -6.67 -4.42
C GLU A 17 -1.92 -5.58 -3.35
N ALA A 18 -2.65 -4.51 -3.67
CA ALA A 18 -3.00 -3.47 -2.71
C ALA A 18 -3.81 -4.04 -1.54
N ALA A 19 -4.79 -4.90 -1.84
CA ALA A 19 -5.62 -5.58 -0.84
C ALA A 19 -4.79 -6.57 0.02
N GLN A 20 -3.88 -7.32 -0.59
CA GLN A 20 -2.96 -8.19 0.15
C GLN A 20 -2.05 -7.38 1.10
N SER A 21 -1.50 -6.27 0.62
CA SER A 21 -0.66 -5.39 1.42
C SER A 21 -1.43 -4.76 2.58
N ALA A 22 -2.70 -4.38 2.36
CA ALA A 22 -3.59 -3.90 3.42
C ALA A 22 -3.84 -4.98 4.48
N GLY A 23 -4.06 -6.23 4.05
CA GLY A 23 -4.20 -7.38 4.95
C GLY A 23 -2.94 -7.61 5.80
N ARG A 24 -1.74 -7.49 5.21
CA ARG A 24 -0.46 -7.56 5.95
C ARG A 24 -0.31 -6.41 6.94
N ALA A 25 -0.70 -5.19 6.57
CA ALA A 25 -0.68 -4.04 7.46
C ALA A 25 -1.57 -4.26 8.70
N ALA A 26 -2.77 -4.80 8.49
CA ALA A 26 -3.71 -5.14 9.56
C ALA A 26 -3.17 -6.24 10.47
N ALA A 27 -2.60 -7.31 9.90
CA ALA A 27 -1.99 -8.39 10.67
C ALA A 27 -0.83 -7.88 11.56
N LEU A 28 0.05 -7.04 11.02
CA LEU A 28 1.14 -6.42 11.79
C LEU A 28 0.62 -5.54 12.92
N SER A 29 -0.43 -4.74 12.65
CA SER A 29 -1.05 -3.89 13.66
C SER A 29 -1.69 -4.71 14.78
N ALA A 30 -2.33 -5.84 14.46
CA ALA A 30 -3.00 -6.70 15.45
C ALA A 30 -2.01 -7.38 16.42
N VAL A 31 -0.80 -7.70 15.96
CA VAL A 31 0.24 -8.32 16.79
C VAL A 31 1.18 -7.31 17.45
N THR A 32 0.98 -6.01 17.20
CA THR A 32 1.82 -4.96 17.79
C THR A 32 1.48 -4.78 19.27
N PRO A 33 2.40 -5.06 20.20
CA PRO A 33 2.16 -4.81 21.62
C PRO A 33 2.11 -3.30 21.91
N PRO A 34 1.38 -2.86 22.94
CA PRO A 34 1.36 -1.45 23.34
C PRO A 34 2.77 -0.95 23.67
N LEU A 35 3.07 0.28 23.24
CA LEU A 35 4.38 0.90 23.42
C LEU A 35 4.72 1.18 24.89
N ASP A 36 3.71 1.34 25.75
CA ASP A 36 3.88 1.57 27.17
C ASP A 36 3.39 0.35 27.97
N PRO A 37 4.29 -0.42 28.61
CA PRO A 37 3.87 -1.55 29.42
C PRO A 37 3.21 -1.03 30.70
N ALA A 38 1.99 -1.50 30.99
CA ALA A 38 1.35 -1.29 32.29
C ALA A 38 2.34 -1.70 33.40
N VAL A 39 2.78 -0.71 34.18
CA VAL A 39 3.91 -0.83 35.10
C VAL A 39 3.50 -1.70 36.30
N SER A 40 3.78 -3.01 36.22
CA SER A 40 3.78 -3.92 37.38
C SER A 40 5.20 -4.08 37.91
N THR A 41 5.32 -4.12 39.24
CA THR A 41 6.48 -3.82 40.12
C THR A 41 7.73 -4.71 40.02
N TRP A 42 7.94 -5.46 38.94
CA TRP A 42 9.08 -6.40 38.78
C TRP A 42 10.25 -5.81 37.94
N GLN A 43 10.64 -4.57 38.23
CA GLN A 43 11.33 -3.67 37.28
C GLN A 43 12.78 -3.99 36.88
N SER A 44 13.55 -4.82 37.61
CA SER A 44 14.99 -5.00 37.29
C SER A 44 15.30 -6.14 36.31
N ALA A 45 14.55 -7.26 36.33
CA ALA A 45 14.63 -8.29 35.28
C ALA A 45 13.80 -7.90 34.03
N ALA A 46 12.78 -7.07 34.23
CA ALA A 46 11.92 -6.56 33.17
C ALA A 46 12.57 -5.48 32.30
N GLY A 47 13.64 -4.80 32.73
CA GLY A 47 14.23 -3.68 31.98
C GLY A 47 14.67 -4.05 30.55
N ARG A 48 15.38 -5.18 30.37
CA ARG A 48 15.75 -5.67 29.03
C ARG A 48 14.53 -6.19 28.25
N SER A 49 13.66 -6.97 28.89
CA SER A 49 12.44 -7.49 28.27
C SER A 49 11.49 -6.37 27.80
N ASN A 50 11.38 -5.27 28.56
CA ASN A 50 10.58 -4.10 28.24
C ASN A 50 11.20 -3.32 27.08
N ARG A 51 12.53 -3.15 27.05
CA ARG A 51 13.22 -2.55 25.89
C ARG A 51 13.04 -3.37 24.63
N TYR A 52 13.17 -4.70 24.71
CA TYR A 52 12.91 -5.58 23.57
C TYR A 52 11.44 -5.48 23.12
N ARG A 53 10.47 -5.50 24.04
CA ARG A 53 9.05 -5.29 23.71
C ARG A 53 8.78 -3.95 23.03
N ALA A 54 9.34 -2.86 23.54
CA ALA A 54 9.19 -1.53 22.94
C ALA A 54 9.85 -1.45 21.56
N ALA A 55 11.05 -2.01 21.39
CA ALA A 55 11.72 -2.08 20.09
C ALA A 55 10.94 -2.93 19.08
N THR A 56 10.39 -4.06 19.51
CA THR A 56 9.51 -4.91 18.69
C THR A 56 8.22 -4.17 18.31
N ALA A 57 7.58 -3.47 19.25
CA ALA A 57 6.39 -2.65 18.98
C ALA A 57 6.68 -1.57 17.93
N GLN A 58 7.81 -0.87 18.06
CA GLN A 58 8.25 0.15 17.10
C GLN A 58 8.50 -0.47 15.72
N ALA A 59 9.18 -1.61 15.64
CA ALA A 59 9.47 -2.29 14.38
C ALA A 59 8.19 -2.78 13.69
N LEU A 60 7.25 -3.36 14.43
CA LEU A 60 5.96 -3.81 13.91
C LEU A 60 5.10 -2.63 13.44
N THR A 61 5.09 -1.53 14.20
CA THR A 61 4.43 -0.28 13.82
C THR A 61 5.00 0.26 12.51
N ALA A 62 6.33 0.37 12.40
CA ALA A 62 6.99 0.82 11.19
C ALA A 62 6.70 -0.11 9.98
N GLY A 63 6.65 -1.42 10.22
CA GLY A 63 6.25 -2.41 9.21
C GLY A 63 4.83 -2.19 8.72
N SER A 64 3.87 -2.00 9.64
CA SER A 64 2.47 -1.72 9.30
C SER A 64 2.33 -0.42 8.50
N THR A 65 3.02 0.65 8.91
CA THR A 65 3.03 1.93 8.16
C THR A 65 3.56 1.75 6.75
N ARG A 66 4.68 1.04 6.57
CA ARG A 66 5.24 0.79 5.22
C ARG A 66 4.27 -0.01 4.34
N GLN A 67 3.58 -0.99 4.89
CA GLN A 67 2.56 -1.73 4.14
C GLN A 67 1.40 -0.81 3.71
N ARG A 68 0.93 0.10 4.57
CA ARG A 68 -0.09 1.09 4.16
C ARG A 68 0.38 1.98 3.01
N CYS A 69 1.62 2.48 3.06
CA CYS A 69 2.17 3.28 1.96
C CYS A 69 2.26 2.49 0.66
N ILE A 70 2.60 1.19 0.71
CA ILE A 70 2.59 0.31 -0.46
C ILE A 70 1.17 0.16 -1.00
N THR A 71 0.18 -0.10 -0.14
CA THR A 71 -1.23 -0.15 -0.53
C THR A 71 -1.66 1.14 -1.24
N GLU A 72 -1.38 2.31 -0.67
CA GLU A 72 -1.71 3.62 -1.26
C GLU A 72 -1.06 3.79 -2.64
N GLY A 73 0.24 3.48 -2.76
CA GLY A 73 0.96 3.57 -4.02
C GLY A 73 0.40 2.65 -5.12
N LEU A 74 0.05 1.41 -4.76
CA LEU A 74 -0.56 0.45 -5.69
C LEU A 74 -1.95 0.91 -6.15
N THR A 75 -2.77 1.41 -5.23
CA THR A 75 -4.11 1.95 -5.53
C THR A 75 -4.02 3.16 -6.47
N HIS A 76 -3.18 4.15 -6.16
CA HIS A 76 -3.00 5.32 -7.02
C HIS A 76 -2.44 4.97 -8.39
N THR A 77 -1.57 3.97 -8.47
CA THR A 77 -1.06 3.49 -9.77
C THR A 77 -2.19 2.88 -10.58
N ALA A 78 -3.02 2.02 -9.99
CA ALA A 78 -4.18 1.43 -10.68
C ALA A 78 -5.15 2.51 -11.18
N GLU A 79 -5.49 3.50 -10.35
CA GLU A 79 -6.34 4.63 -10.71
C GLU A 79 -5.76 5.44 -11.89
N GLY A 80 -4.45 5.70 -11.88
CA GLY A 80 -3.78 6.42 -12.97
C GLY A 80 -3.86 5.67 -14.30
N PHE A 81 -3.68 4.35 -14.29
CA PHE A 81 -3.81 3.54 -15.51
C PHE A 81 -5.24 3.49 -16.04
N GLU A 82 -6.23 3.29 -15.17
CA GLU A 82 -7.65 3.27 -15.57
C GLU A 82 -8.10 4.62 -16.13
N SER A 83 -7.64 5.72 -15.53
CA SER A 83 -7.90 7.07 -16.06
C SER A 83 -7.27 7.27 -17.44
N ASN A 84 -6.04 6.81 -17.65
CA ASN A 84 -5.37 6.91 -18.94
C ASN A 84 -6.05 6.06 -20.02
N GLU A 85 -6.52 4.86 -19.66
CA GLU A 85 -7.29 4.00 -20.56
C GLU A 85 -8.62 4.67 -20.94
N ALA A 86 -9.34 5.24 -19.98
CA ALA A 86 -10.60 5.95 -20.23
C ALA A 86 -10.42 7.15 -21.17
N VAL A 87 -9.37 7.96 -20.98
CA VAL A 87 -9.03 9.09 -21.86
C VAL A 87 -8.69 8.60 -23.27
N SER A 88 -7.87 7.54 -23.37
CA SER A 88 -7.47 6.98 -24.66
C SER A 88 -8.67 6.42 -25.43
N ALA A 89 -9.58 5.71 -24.75
CA ALA A 89 -10.81 5.18 -25.34
C ALA A 89 -11.80 6.29 -25.76
N ALA A 90 -11.85 7.41 -25.05
CA ALA A 90 -12.65 8.57 -25.44
C ALA A 90 -12.07 9.27 -26.68
N GLN A 91 -10.75 9.44 -26.75
CA GLN A 91 -10.07 10.03 -27.91
C GLN A 91 -10.25 9.18 -29.17
N LEU A 92 -10.10 7.86 -29.06
CA LEU A 92 -10.29 6.94 -30.19
C LEU A 92 -11.72 6.99 -30.74
N ARG A 93 -12.75 7.08 -29.87
CA ARG A 93 -14.15 7.24 -30.29
C ARG A 93 -14.37 8.56 -31.03
N ALA A 94 -13.84 9.66 -30.51
CA ALA A 94 -13.96 10.98 -31.16
C ALA A 94 -13.31 11.01 -32.55
N VAL A 95 -12.16 10.35 -32.71
CA VAL A 95 -11.49 10.21 -34.02
C VAL A 95 -12.34 9.39 -34.97
N GLY A 96 -12.84 8.22 -34.54
CA GLY A 96 -13.67 7.36 -35.37
C GLY A 96 -14.99 8.01 -35.83
N GLU A 97 -15.62 8.81 -34.97
CA GLU A 97 -16.83 9.58 -35.31
C GLU A 97 -16.54 10.70 -36.33
N SER A 98 -15.34 11.29 -36.28
CA SER A 98 -14.92 12.35 -37.21
C SER A 98 -14.58 11.85 -38.61
N GLU A 99 -14.24 10.57 -38.77
CA GLU A 99 -13.95 9.94 -40.07
C GLU A 99 -15.23 9.46 -40.80
N THR A 100 -16.37 9.42 -40.11
CA THR A 100 -17.67 9.02 -40.67
C THR A 100 -18.57 10.16 -41.13
N LEU A 101 -18.16 11.42 -40.92
CA LEU A 101 -18.85 12.64 -41.35
C LEU A 101 -18.18 13.25 -42.59
#